data_AF-X1QBB6-F1
#
_entry.id   AF-X1QBB6-F1
#
_cell.length_a   1.000
_cell.length_b   1.000
_cell.length_c   1.000
_cell.angle_alpha   90.00
_cell.angle_beta   90.00
_cell.angle_gamma   90.00
#
_symmetry.space_group_name_H-M   'P 1'
#
loop_
_entity.id
_entity.type
_entity.pdbx_description
1 polymer ?
#
loop_
_entity_poly.entity_id
_entity_poly.type
_entity_poly.pdbx_seq_one_letter_code
_entity_poly.pdbx_strand_id
1 'polypeptide(L)' 'MDQHEYVAQNLDRIPGKPKLIGREYHTRGGRIDILAQYENGDLLVIEVKPGLVTPWACIQILRYCGAMIEQL' A
#
# COMPACT_ATOMS: atom_id res chain seq x y z
N MET A 1 15.01 9.97 7.89
CA MET A 1 14.20 9.30 6.87
C MET A 1 13.03 8.66 7.58
N ASP A 2 11.80 9.02 7.21
CA ASP A 2 10.61 8.41 7.79
C ASP A 2 10.41 6.98 7.23
N GLN A 3 9.60 6.16 7.91
CA GLN A 3 9.40 4.76 7.51
C GLN A 3 8.66 4.63 6.16
N HIS A 4 7.81 5.58 5.81
CA HIS A 4 7.06 5.56 4.55
C HIS A 4 7.99 5.84 3.38
N GLU A 5 8.90 6.81 3.52
CA GLU A 5 9.95 7.13 2.58
C GLU A 5 10.88 5.94 2.37
N TYR A 6 11.33 5.30 3.46
CA TYR A 6 12.21 4.15 3.35
C TYR A 6 11.57 3.01 2.56
N VAL A 7 10.31 2.67 2.84
CA VAL A 7 9.60 1.61 2.11
C VAL A 7 9.39 2.00 0.65
N ALA A 8 8.96 3.24 0.37
CA ALA A 8 8.71 3.71 -0.99
C ALA A 8 9.98 3.71 -1.86
N GLN A 9 11.14 4.01 -1.27
CA GLN A 9 12.43 4.01 -1.98
C GLN A 9 13.04 2.60 -2.18
N ASN A 10 12.51 1.58 -1.50
CA ASN A 10 13.07 0.22 -1.51
C ASN A 10 12.05 -0.84 -1.98
N LEU A 11 11.08 -0.46 -2.83
CA LEU A 11 10.12 -1.39 -3.41
C LEU A 11 10.79 -2.46 -4.29
N ASP A 12 11.99 -2.21 -4.79
CA ASP A 12 12.83 -3.16 -5.52
C ASP A 12 13.24 -4.39 -4.70
N ARG A 13 13.14 -4.30 -3.37
CA ARG A 13 13.38 -5.42 -2.44
C ARG A 13 12.16 -6.33 -2.26
N ILE A 14 10.98 -5.90 -2.69
CA ILE A 14 9.77 -6.72 -2.65
C ILE A 14 9.79 -7.69 -3.85
N PRO A 15 9.50 -8.99 -3.66
CA PRO A 15 9.41 -9.94 -4.77
C PRO A 15 8.50 -9.42 -5.88
N GLY A 16 8.93 -9.53 -7.14
CA GLY A 16 8.20 -8.97 -8.28
C GLY A 16 8.45 -7.48 -8.55
N LYS A 17 9.24 -6.79 -7.71
CA LYS A 17 9.73 -5.41 -7.91
C LYS A 17 8.62 -4.43 -8.35
N PRO A 18 7.54 -4.28 -7.56
CA PRO A 18 6.43 -3.42 -7.92
C PRO A 18 6.91 -1.97 -8.05
N LYS A 19 6.29 -1.22 -8.96
CA LYS A 19 6.59 0.19 -9.21
C LYS A 19 5.64 1.07 -8.40
N LEU A 20 6.19 2.12 -7.79
CA LEU A 20 5.39 3.09 -7.03
C LEU A 20 4.37 3.77 -7.94
N ILE A 21 3.09 3.76 -7.53
CA ILE A 21 2.05 4.61 -8.11
C ILE A 21 1.98 5.93 -7.34
N GLY A 22 1.95 5.87 -6.01
CA GLY A 22 1.84 7.05 -5.17
C GLY A 22 1.96 6.77 -3.69
N ARG A 23 2.20 7.83 -2.93
CA ARG A 23 2.18 7.84 -1.47
C ARG A 23 0.95 8.62 -1.01
N GLU A 24 0.45 8.29 0.17
CA GLU A 24 -0.74 8.94 0.75
C GLU A 24 -1.92 8.94 -0.24
N TYR A 25 -2.11 7.82 -0.94
CA TYR A 25 -3.08 7.70 -2.03
C TYR A 25 -4.51 7.67 -1.48
N HIS A 26 -5.34 8.62 -1.91
CA HIS A 26 -6.70 8.77 -1.40
C HIS A 26 -7.69 7.92 -2.19
N THR A 27 -8.48 7.13 -1.47
CA THR A 27 -9.57 6.31 -2.02
C THR A 27 -10.87 6.60 -1.27
N ARG A 28 -12.00 6.09 -1.77
CA ARG A 28 -13.26 6.09 -1.00
C ARG A 28 -13.16 5.32 0.33
N GLY A 29 -12.26 4.33 0.39
CA GLY A 29 -11.94 3.57 1.60
C GLY A 29 -10.93 4.24 2.54
N GLY A 30 -10.48 5.46 2.23
CA GLY A 30 -9.50 6.22 3.02
C GLY A 30 -8.14 6.35 2.36
N ARG A 31 -7.16 6.84 3.13
CA ARG A 31 -5.79 7.12 2.67
C ARG A 31 -4.91 5.88 2.82
N ILE A 32 -4.38 5.38 1.71
CA ILE A 32 -3.38 4.32 1.63
C ILE A 32 -2.00 4.96 1.79
N ASP A 33 -1.14 4.43 2.66
CA ASP A 33 0.20 4.99 2.85
C ASP A 33 1.06 4.90 1.58
N ILE A 34 1.10 3.72 0.94
CA ILE A 34 1.84 3.49 -0.30
C ILE A 34 1.02 2.56 -1.22
N LEU A 35 0.82 2.99 -2.46
CA LEU A 35 0.23 2.20 -3.53
C LEU A 35 1.28 1.93 -4.60
N ALA A 36 1.41 0.67 -5.02
CA ALA A 36 2.34 0.24 -6.06
C ALA A 36 1.66 -0.76 -7.01
N GLN A 37 2.28 -1.03 -8.15
CA GLN A 37 1.77 -1.94 -9.17
C GLN A 37 2.85 -2.87 -9.69
N TYR A 38 2.51 -4.15 -9.84
CA TYR A 38 3.33 -5.15 -10.50
C TYR A 38 3.21 -5.07 -12.01
N GLU A 39 4.17 -5.65 -12.74
CA GLU A 39 4.17 -5.63 -14.21
C GLU A 39 2.95 -6.31 -14.84
N ASN A 40 2.34 -7.28 -14.15
CA ASN A 40 1.11 -7.95 -14.59
C ASN A 40 -0.16 -7.11 -14.36
N GLY A 41 -0.05 -5.90 -13.81
CA GLY A 41 -1.17 -5.00 -13.53
C GLY A 41 -1.71 -5.10 -12.10
N ASP A 42 -1.32 -6.11 -11.33
CA ASP A 42 -1.79 -6.29 -9.95
C ASP A 42 -1.34 -5.13 -9.05
N LEU A 43 -2.25 -4.70 -8.16
CA LEU A 43 -1.99 -3.62 -7.23
C LEU A 43 -1.49 -4.16 -5.89
N LEU A 44 -0.46 -3.49 -5.36
CA LEU A 44 0.06 -3.73 -4.02
C LEU A 44 -0.28 -2.53 -3.13
N VAL A 45 -1.03 -2.80 -2.05
CA VAL A 45 -1.36 -1.84 -0.99
C VAL A 45 -0.43 -2.10 0.20
N ILE A 46 0.24 -1.06 0.68
CA ILE A 46 1.13 -1.14 1.85
C ILE A 46 0.69 -0.11 2.88
N GLU A 47 0.43 -0.57 4.11
CA GLU A 47 0.17 0.25 5.30
C GLU A 47 1.39 0.16 6.22
N VAL A 48 1.94 1.29 6.66
CA VAL A 48 3.14 1.35 7.49
C VAL A 48 2.75 1.62 8.94
N LYS A 49 3.27 0.81 9.88
CA LYS A 49 3.02 0.99 11.32
C LYS A 49 4.36 1.11 12.08
N PRO A 50 4.48 2.05 13.04
CA PRO A 50 5.72 2.26 13.80
C PRO A 50 5.98 1.19 14.89
N GLY A 51 5.22 0.11 14.91
CA GLY A 51 5.30 -0.92 15.94
C GLY A 51 4.50 -2.16 15.59
N LEU A 52 4.18 -2.97 16.60
CA LEU A 52 3.44 -4.21 16.40
C LEU A 52 2.09 -3.96 15.73
N VAL A 53 1.85 -4.69 14.65
CA VAL A 53 0.61 -4.63 13.89
C VAL A 53 -0.51 -5.28 14.69
N THR A 54 -1.60 -4.54 14.91
CA THR A 54 -2.82 -5.08 15.54
C THR A 54 -3.78 -5.58 14.46
N PRO A 55 -4.79 -6.41 14.83
CA PRO A 55 -5.83 -6.84 13.88
C PRO A 55 -6.55 -5.69 13.17
N TRP A 56 -6.51 -4.48 13.74
CA TRP A 56 -7.11 -3.29 13.16
C TRP A 56 -6.44 -2.85 11.85
N ALA A 57 -5.14 -3.11 11.69
CA ALA A 57 -4.46 -2.87 10.42
C ALA A 57 -4.98 -3.79 9.30
N CYS A 58 -5.32 -5.05 9.60
CA CYS A 58 -5.92 -5.96 8.62
C CYS A 58 -7.25 -5.41 8.11
N ILE A 59 -8.06 -4.82 8.99
CA ILE A 59 -9.35 -4.24 8.61
C ILE A 59 -9.15 -2.99 7.75
N GLN A 60 -8.13 -2.16 8.03
CA GLN A 60 -7.75 -1.07 7.13
C GLN A 60 -7.38 -1.59 5.74
N ILE A 61 -6.51 -2.61 5.65
CA ILE A 61 -6.08 -3.20 4.38
C ILE A 61 -7.29 -3.74 3.60
N LEU A 62 -8.17 -4.52 4.23
CA LEU A 62 -9.36 -5.06 3.57
C LEU A 62 -10.27 -3.95 3.03
N ARG A 63 -10.45 -2.86 3.79
CA ARG A 63 -11.22 -1.70 3.35
C ARG A 63 -10.61 -1.03 2.12
N TYR A 64 -9.29 -0.87 2.08
CA TYR A 64 -8.59 -0.32 0.93
C TYR A 64 -8.71 -1.22 -0.29
N CYS A 65 -8.49 -2.53 -0.13
CA CYS A 65 -8.64 -3.50 -1.22
C CYS A 65 -10.05 -3.48 -1.80
N GLY A 66 -11.08 -3.48 -0.95
CA GLY A 66 -12.48 -3.36 -1.41
C GLY A 66 -12.71 -2.07 -2.21
N ALA A 67 -12.24 -0.93 -1.70
CA ALA A 67 -12.38 0.35 -2.39
C ALA A 67 -11.62 0.41 -3.72
N MET A 68 -10.50 -0.31 -3.86
CA MET A 68 -9.73 -0.37 -5.10
C MET A 68 -10.39 -1.29 -6.14
N ILE A 69 -11.00 -2.39 -5.71
CA ILE A 69 -11.77 -3.28 -6.59
C ILE A 69 -12.97 -2.54 -7.18
N GLU A 70 -13.67 -1.72 -6.41
CA GLU A 70 -14.81 -0.93 -6.89
C GLU A 70 -14.41 0.24 -7.83
N GLN A 71 -13.12 0.55 -7.95
CA GLN A 71 -12.60 1.62 -8.81
C GLN A 71 -12.05 1.12 -10.15
N LEU A 72 -11.92 -0.20 -10.32
CA LEU A 72 -11.58 -0.86 -11.59
C LEU A 72 -12.85 -1.16 -12.40
#